data_AF-A0A354FDC3-F1
#
_entry.id   AF-A0A354FDC3-F1
#
_cell.length_a   1.000
_cell.length_b   1.000
_cell.length_c   1.000
_cell.angle_alpha   90.00
_cell.angle_beta   90.00
_cell.angle_gamma   90.00
#
_symmetry.space_group_name_H-M   'P 1'
#
loop_
_entity.id
_entity.type
_entity.pdbx_description
1 polymer ?
#
loop_
_entity_poly.entity_id
_entity_poly.type
_entity_poly.pdbx_seq_one_letter_code
_entity_poly.pdbx_strand_id
1 'polypeptide(L)' 'RSNDVYLVRDEQGREILLPALKEVIREIDLEKGTMLVRPLPGLLEE' A
#
# COMPACT_ATOMS: atom_id res chain seq x y z
N ARG A 1 -2.98 -17.82 -9.80
CA ARG A 1 -3.70 -17.13 -8.71
C ARG A 1 -3.34 -15.66 -8.83
N SER A 2 -4.32 -14.77 -9.02
CA SER A 2 -4.06 -13.33 -9.05
C SER A 2 -3.75 -12.86 -7.64
N ASN A 3 -2.64 -12.14 -7.47
CA ASN A 3 -2.36 -11.38 -6.26
C ASN A 3 -2.88 -9.97 -6.51
N ASP A 4 -3.84 -9.53 -5.72
CA ASP A 4 -4.33 -8.15 -5.79
C ASP A 4 -3.23 -7.21 -5.30
N VAL A 5 -3.01 -6.13 -6.04
CA VAL A 5 -1.99 -5.11 -5.76
C VAL A 5 -2.59 -3.72 -5.93
N TYR A 6 -2.25 -2.81 -5.04
CA TYR A 6 -2.58 -1.40 -5.17
C TYR A 6 -1.42 -0.68 -5.86
N LEU A 7 -1.74 0.19 -6.82
CA LEU A 7 -0.80 1.17 -7.35
C LEU A 7 -0.97 2.46 -6.54
N VAL A 8 0.05 2.79 -5.75
CA VAL A 8 0.10 4.02 -4.96
C VAL A 8 0.99 5.00 -5.69
N ARG A 9 0.50 6.23 -5.91
CA ARG A 9 1.27 7.31 -6.53
C ARG A 9 1.43 8.44 -5.52
N ASP A 10 2.65 8.91 -5.33
CA ASP A 10 2.90 10.12 -4.54
C ASP A 10 2.66 11.40 -5.37
N GLU A 11 2.67 12.55 -4.72
CA GLU A 11 2.44 13.84 -5.39
C GLU A 11 3.53 14.20 -6.42
N GLN A 12 4.70 13.55 -6.35
CA GLN A 12 5.82 13.74 -7.26
C GLN A 12 5.75 12.79 -8.47
N GLY A 13 4.73 11.92 -8.52
CA GLY A 13 4.53 10.94 -9.58
C GLY A 13 5.30 9.64 -9.40
N ARG A 14 5.98 9.42 -8.26
CA ARG A 14 6.59 8.12 -7.96
C ARG A 14 5.50 7.10 -7.71
N GLU A 15 5.67 5.93 -8.28
CA GLU A 15 4.72 4.83 -8.19
C GLU A 15 5.29 3.69 -7.35
N ILE A 16 4.46 3.16 -6.46
CA ILE A 16 4.77 2.03 -5.61
C ILE A 16 3.67 0.99 -5.78
N LEU A 17 4.08 -0.28 -5.91
CA LEU A 17 3.16 -1.41 -5.89
C LEU A 17 3.05 -1.95 -4.47
N LEU A 18 1.86 -1.86 -3.90
CA LEU A 18 1.57 -2.33 -2.55
C LEU A 18 0.72 -3.60 -2.61
N PRO A 19 1.21 -4.76 -2.14
CA PRO A 19 0.42 -5.99 -2.10
C PRO A 19 -0.82 -5.84 -1.21
N ALA A 20 -1.99 -6.28 -1.69
CA ALA A 20 -3.24 -6.28 -0.93
C ALA A 20 -3.30 -7.45 0.08
N LEU A 21 -2.24 -7.61 0.87
CA LEU A 21 -2.07 -8.68 1.83
C LEU A 21 -2.43 -8.19 3.24
N LYS A 22 -3.06 -9.07 4.05
CA LYS A 22 -3.41 -8.75 5.44
C LYS A 22 -2.20 -8.39 6.30
N GLU A 23 -1.00 -8.86 5.94
CA GLU A 23 0.24 -8.51 6.65
C GLU A 23 0.72 -7.08 6.36
N VAL A 24 0.34 -6.55 5.19
CA VAL A 24 0.69 -5.20 4.73
C VAL A 24 -0.36 -4.19 5.17
N ILE A 25 -1.65 -4.52 5.03
CA ILE A 25 -2.75 -3.62 5.42
C ILE A 25 -3.02 -3.78 6.91
N ARG A 26 -2.89 -2.71 7.69
CA ARG A 26 -3.13 -2.71 9.14
C ARG A 26 -4.54 -2.25 9.47
N GLU A 27 -4.99 -1.19 8.81
CA GLU A 27 -6.29 -0.58 9.06
C GLU A 27 -6.82 0.08 7.79
N ILE A 28 -8.15 0.06 7.62
CA ILE A 28 -8.85 0.78 6.57
C ILE A 28 -9.94 1.60 7.24
N ASP A 29 -9.85 2.92 7.14
CA ASP A 29 -10.88 3.85 7.59
C ASP A 29 -11.52 4.48 6.36
N LEU A 30 -12.73 4.02 6.03
CA LEU A 30 -13.48 4.47 4.86
C LEU A 30 -14.12 5.85 5.07
N GLU A 31 -14.38 6.24 6.32
CA GLU A 31 -14.94 7.56 6.64
C GLU A 31 -13.88 8.65 6.43
N LYS A 32 -12.65 8.37 6.85
CA LYS A 32 -11.50 9.27 6.63
C LYS A 32 -10.87 9.11 5.24
N GLY A 33 -11.19 8.04 4.52
CA GLY A 33 -10.58 7.72 3.23
C GLY A 33 -9.09 7.37 3.35
N THR A 34 -8.69 6.76 4.47
CA THR A 34 -7.28 6.46 4.77
C THR A 34 -7.05 4.97 4.95
N MET A 35 -5.87 4.50 4.53
CA MET A 35 -5.40 3.14 4.78
C MET A 35 -4.06 3.21 5.50
N LEU A 36 -3.98 2.59 6.68
CA LEU A 36 -2.72 2.45 7.39
C LEU A 36 -2.05 1.15 6.95
N VAL A 37 -0.83 1.27 6.45
CA VAL A 37 -0.07 0.15 5.90
C VAL A 37 1.25 -0.02 6.64
N ARG A 38 1.69 -1.26 6.79
CA ARG A 38 3.04 -1.63 7.22
C ARG A 38 3.72 -2.30 6.01
N PRO A 39 4.50 -1.54 5.23
CA PRO A 39 5.27 -2.11 4.13
C PRO A 39 6.22 -3.18 4.64
N LEU A 40 6.48 -4.19 3.79
CA LEU A 40 7.55 -5.14 4.05
C LEU A 40 8.91 -4.44 3.90
N PRO A 41 9.94 -4.87 4.64
CA PRO A 41 11.31 -4.39 4.42
C PRO A 41 11.69 -4.50 2.93
N GLY A 42 12.36 -3.49 2.37
CA GLY A 42 12.68 -3.43 0.94
C GLY A 42 11.56 -3.00 -0.01
N LEU A 43 10.32 -2.76 0.46
CA LEU A 43 9.21 -2.34 -0.41
C LEU A 43 9.17 -0.83 -0.68
N LEU A 44 9.60 -0.01 0.29
CA LEU A 44 9.64 1.46 0.21
C LEU A 44 11.05 2.04 0.33
N GLU A 45 12.08 1.21 0.19
CA GLU A 45 13.47 1.69 0.27
C GLU A 45 13.82 2.49 -0.99
N GLU A 46 14.55 3.61 -0.81
CA GLU A 46 15.03 4.49 -1.89
C GLU A 46 16.04 3.80 -2.83
#